data_AF-A0A520YCJ0-F1
#
_entry.id   AF-A0A520YCJ0-F1
#
_cell.length_a   1.000
_cell.length_b   1.000
_cell.length_c   1.000
_cell.angle_alpha   90.00
_cell.angle_beta   90.00
_cell.angle_gamma   90.00
#
_symmetry.space_group_name_H-M   'P 1'
#
loop_
_entity.id
_entity.type
_entity.pdbx_description
1 polymer ?
#
loop_
_entity_poly.entity_id
_entity_poly.type
_entity_poly.pdbx_seq_one_letter_code
_entity_poly.pdbx_strand_id
1 'polypeptide(L)'
;MTRLAPRTLFFAGFAFVLALAALWHGPLGNGAARYVAYTESIGNQALVNWEMDGQVAVMTARDPVERRLWLAGNANDFQREQLVLILDQVPSIGDVNWWSEEGGTVRGEPMLPMIVEIELAALAAYALGIMLAYLHALRRHARRNDYI
;
A
#
# COMPACT_ATOMS: atom_id res chain seq x y z
N MET A 1 34.60 10.13 -24.32
CA MET A 1 33.54 9.45 -23.54
C MET A 1 34.12 9.00 -22.20
N THR A 2 33.88 9.77 -21.14
CA THR A 2 34.35 9.49 -19.77
C THR A 2 33.56 8.32 -19.19
N ARG A 3 34.21 7.18 -18.95
CA ARG A 3 33.59 6.04 -18.26
C ARG A 3 33.35 6.44 -16.80
N LEU A 4 32.08 6.56 -16.40
CA LEU A 4 31.71 6.77 -15.00
C LEU A 4 32.27 5.61 -14.15
N ALA A 5 32.94 5.95 -13.06
CA ALA A 5 33.51 4.96 -12.16
C ALA A 5 32.39 4.07 -11.57
N PRO A 6 32.64 2.78 -11.32
CA PRO A 6 31.63 1.86 -10.75
C PRO A 6 30.98 2.41 -9.47
N ARG A 7 31.75 3.17 -8.67
CA ARG A 7 31.29 3.82 -7.44
C ARG A 7 30.25 4.91 -7.71
N THR A 8 30.43 5.74 -8.74
CA THR A 8 29.46 6.81 -9.05
C THR A 8 28.15 6.25 -9.58
N LEU A 9 28.19 5.15 -10.34
CA LEU A 9 26.98 4.43 -10.76
C LEU A 9 26.21 3.85 -9.58
N PHE A 10 26.91 3.25 -8.60
CA PHE A 10 26.28 2.72 -7.39
C PHE A 10 25.58 3.82 -6.59
N PHE A 11 26.29 4.93 -6.29
CA PHE A 11 25.70 6.04 -5.53
C PHE A 11 24.55 6.73 -6.28
N ALA A 12 24.64 6.85 -7.61
CA ALA A 12 23.55 7.39 -8.40
C ALA A 12 22.30 6.49 -8.34
N GLY A 13 22.45 5.17 -8.44
CA GLY A 13 21.34 4.23 -8.30
C GLY A 13 20.73 4.25 -6.91
N PHE A 14 21.56 4.27 -5.87
CA PHE A 14 21.09 4.36 -4.48
C PHE A 14 20.34 5.66 -4.20
N ALA A 15 20.88 6.80 -4.63
CA ALA A 15 20.22 8.10 -4.50
C ALA A 15 18.90 8.16 -5.28
N PHE A 16 18.84 7.51 -6.46
CA PHE A 16 17.62 7.45 -7.25
C PHE A 16 16.52 6.62 -6.58
N VAL A 17 16.86 5.48 -5.96
CA VAL A 17 15.90 4.68 -5.18
C VAL A 17 15.39 5.46 -3.97
N LEU A 18 16.29 6.13 -3.24
CA LEU A 18 15.88 6.98 -2.11
C LEU A 18 14.98 8.14 -2.56
N ALA A 19 15.28 8.76 -3.71
CA ALA A 19 14.44 9.82 -4.27
C ALA A 19 13.06 9.31 -4.67
N LEU A 20 12.98 8.13 -5.30
CA LEU A 20 11.70 7.50 -5.64
C LEU A 20 10.91 7.10 -4.40
N ALA A 21 11.57 6.53 -3.38
CA ALA A 21 10.92 6.19 -2.11
C ALA A 21 10.40 7.45 -1.41
N ALA A 22 11.21 8.51 -1.31
CA ALA A 22 10.79 9.78 -0.73
C ALA A 22 9.65 10.44 -1.52
N LEU A 23 9.65 10.29 -2.84
CA LEU A 23 8.59 10.82 -3.70
C LEU A 23 7.29 10.01 -3.54
N TRP A 24 7.41 8.68 -3.48
CA TRP A 24 6.30 7.73 -3.29
C TRP A 24 5.70 7.80 -1.89
N HIS A 25 6.49 8.07 -0.85
CA HIS A 25 6.00 8.23 0.53
C HIS A 25 5.72 9.70 0.90
N GLY A 26 6.14 10.66 0.07
CA GLY A 26 5.96 12.09 0.29
C GLY A 26 4.84 12.68 -0.58
N PRO A 27 5.09 13.75 -1.35
CA PRO A 27 4.03 14.57 -1.95
C PRO A 27 3.20 13.85 -3.02
N LEU A 28 3.73 12.85 -3.72
CA LEU A 28 2.96 12.05 -4.68
C LEU A 28 2.22 10.87 -4.00
N GLY A 29 2.70 10.40 -2.85
CA GLY A 29 2.09 9.33 -2.04
C GLY A 29 0.93 9.74 -1.14
N ASN A 30 0.79 11.04 -0.88
CA ASN A 30 -0.22 11.60 0.04
C ASN A 30 -1.68 11.35 -0.38
N GLY A 31 -1.93 10.80 -1.57
CA GLY A 31 -3.25 10.35 -1.98
C GLY A 31 -3.87 9.35 -1.00
N ALA A 32 -3.08 8.40 -0.50
CA ALA A 32 -3.55 7.41 0.48
C ALA A 32 -3.94 8.07 1.81
N ALA A 33 -3.11 8.96 2.35
CA ALA A 33 -3.39 9.66 3.61
C ALA A 33 -4.63 10.57 3.52
N ARG A 34 -4.77 11.32 2.41
CA ARG A 34 -5.96 12.16 2.18
C ARG A 34 -7.22 11.33 2.00
N TYR A 35 -7.11 10.20 1.31
CA TYR A 35 -8.21 9.27 1.12
C TYR A 35 -8.65 8.63 2.44
N VAL A 36 -7.70 8.17 3.27
CA VAL A 36 -7.96 7.65 4.61
C VAL A 36 -8.67 8.70 5.46
N ALA A 37 -8.13 9.93 5.52
CA ALA A 37 -8.75 11.00 6.30
C ALA A 37 -10.17 11.35 5.82
N TYR A 38 -10.38 11.39 4.50
CA TYR A 38 -11.70 11.63 3.91
C TYR A 38 -12.69 10.51 4.26
N THR A 39 -12.28 9.25 4.10
CA THR A 39 -13.15 8.08 4.33
C THR A 39 -13.50 7.94 5.81
N GLU A 40 -12.53 8.13 6.70
CA GLU A 40 -12.77 8.17 8.15
C GLU A 40 -13.69 9.33 8.52
N SER A 41 -13.57 10.49 7.86
CA SER A 41 -14.48 11.62 8.13
C SER A 41 -15.94 11.32 7.77
N ILE A 42 -16.17 10.58 6.67
CA ILE A 42 -17.53 10.15 6.28
C ILE A 42 -18.06 9.13 7.28
N GLY A 43 -17.26 8.13 7.64
CA GLY A 43 -17.65 7.11 8.62
C GLY A 43 -17.98 7.74 9.98
N ASN A 44 -17.16 8.68 10.45
CA ASN A 44 -17.41 9.40 11.69
C ASN A 44 -18.67 10.27 11.62
N GLN A 45 -18.94 10.93 10.50
CA GLN A 45 -20.21 11.67 10.32
C GLN A 45 -21.43 10.74 10.38
N ALA A 46 -21.33 9.54 9.80
CA ALA A 46 -22.39 8.54 9.94
C ALA A 46 -22.59 8.15 11.41
N LEU A 47 -21.51 7.89 12.17
CA LEU A 47 -21.64 7.58 13.59
C LEU A 47 -22.27 8.71 14.40
N VAL A 48 -21.92 9.97 14.12
CA VAL A 48 -22.53 11.13 14.77
C VAL A 48 -24.03 11.20 14.47
N ASN A 49 -24.44 10.99 13.21
CA ASN A 49 -25.85 11.02 12.81
C ASN A 49 -26.69 9.91 13.46
N TRP A 50 -26.06 8.81 13.84
CA TRP A 50 -26.68 7.66 14.50
C TRP A 50 -26.46 7.65 16.01
N GLU A 51 -25.94 8.74 16.59
CA GLU A 51 -25.67 8.90 18.03
C GLU A 51 -24.72 7.81 18.60
N MET A 52 -23.84 7.27 17.76
CA MET A 52 -22.84 6.25 18.10
C MET A 52 -21.42 6.82 18.25
N ASP A 53 -21.29 8.15 18.24
CA ASP A 53 -20.02 8.84 18.47
C ASP A 53 -19.43 8.47 19.84
N GLY A 54 -18.14 8.12 19.85
CA GLY A 54 -17.43 7.64 21.04
C GLY A 54 -17.75 6.21 21.50
N GLN A 55 -18.77 5.55 20.96
CA GLN A 55 -19.09 4.13 21.25
C GLN A 55 -18.49 3.18 20.23
N VAL A 56 -18.40 3.63 18.98
CA VAL A 56 -17.82 2.89 17.85
C VAL A 56 -16.71 3.75 17.25
N ALA A 57 -15.57 3.13 16.99
CA ALA A 57 -14.45 3.71 16.29
C ALA A 57 -14.46 3.22 14.84
N VAL A 58 -14.16 4.14 13.93
CA VAL A 58 -13.98 3.88 12.50
C VAL A 58 -12.49 3.96 12.18
N MET A 59 -11.98 2.95 11.51
CA MET A 59 -10.59 2.91 11.03
C MET A 59 -10.57 2.49 9.57
N THR A 60 -9.84 3.19 8.72
CA THR A 60 -9.66 2.75 7.33
C THR A 60 -8.46 1.80 7.23
N ALA A 61 -8.64 0.68 6.52
CA ALA A 61 -7.53 -0.21 6.18
C ALA A 61 -6.50 0.56 5.35
N ARG A 62 -5.21 0.40 5.66
CA ARG A 62 -4.13 1.11 4.94
C ARG A 62 -3.69 0.42 3.65
N ASP A 63 -4.48 -0.52 3.15
CA ASP A 63 -4.17 -1.27 1.95
C ASP A 63 -4.41 -0.43 0.69
N PRO A 64 -3.44 -0.35 -0.24
CA PRO A 64 -3.49 0.55 -1.39
C PRO A 64 -4.52 0.14 -2.45
N VAL A 65 -5.03 -1.09 -2.41
CA VAL A 65 -5.92 -1.65 -3.44
C VAL A 65 -7.36 -1.82 -2.93
N GLU A 66 -7.56 -2.05 -1.63
CA GLU A 66 -8.88 -2.30 -1.06
C GLU A 66 -9.30 -1.19 -0.10
N ARG A 67 -10.41 -0.54 -0.46
CA ARG A 67 -11.02 0.57 0.27
C ARG A 67 -11.91 0.05 1.39
N ARG A 68 -11.31 -0.56 2.41
CA ARG A 68 -12.04 -1.18 3.52
C ARG A 68 -12.12 -0.28 4.75
N LEU A 69 -13.30 -0.26 5.36
CA LEU A 69 -13.55 0.34 6.65
C LEU A 69 -13.67 -0.74 7.74
N TRP A 70 -13.02 -0.52 8.87
CA TRP A 70 -13.12 -1.35 10.06
C TRP A 70 -13.88 -0.62 11.15
N LEU A 71 -14.86 -1.30 11.74
CA LEU A 71 -15.64 -0.82 12.87
C LEU A 71 -15.22 -1.58 14.14
N ALA A 72 -14.98 -0.87 15.22
CA ALA A 72 -14.64 -1.47 16.51
C ALA A 72 -15.34 -0.72 17.64
N GLY A 73 -15.98 -1.41 18.57
CA GLY A 73 -16.64 -0.74 19.69
C GLY A 73 -17.83 -1.49 20.26
N ASN A 74 -18.54 -0.82 21.16
CA ASN A 74 -19.68 -1.40 21.86
C ASN A 74 -20.96 -1.13 21.06
N ALA A 75 -21.40 -2.13 20.30
CA ALA A 75 -22.67 -2.14 19.58
C ALA A 75 -23.31 -3.51 19.71
N ASN A 76 -24.64 -3.56 19.81
CA ASN A 76 -25.39 -4.81 19.76
C ASN A 76 -25.48 -5.36 18.33
N ASP A 77 -25.85 -6.63 18.16
CA ASP A 77 -25.81 -7.32 16.86
C ASP A 77 -26.63 -6.61 15.77
N PHE A 78 -27.80 -6.09 16.14
CA PHE A 78 -28.63 -5.30 15.23
C PHE A 78 -27.93 -4.01 14.78
N GLN A 79 -27.36 -3.25 15.71
CA GLN A 79 -26.61 -2.03 15.40
C GLN A 79 -25.40 -2.34 14.52
N ARG A 80 -24.69 -3.45 14.78
CA ARG A 80 -23.55 -3.88 13.98
C ARG A 80 -23.94 -4.13 12.53
N GLU A 81 -25.03 -4.87 12.31
CA GLU A 81 -25.52 -5.21 10.99
C GLU A 81 -26.04 -3.98 10.23
N GLN A 82 -26.81 -3.12 10.90
CA GLN A 82 -27.32 -1.89 10.28
C GLN A 82 -26.20 -0.92 9.90
N LEU A 83 -25.22 -0.72 10.79
CA LEU A 83 -24.06 0.15 10.48
C LEU A 83 -23.28 -0.33 9.26
N VAL A 84 -23.06 -1.65 9.15
CA VAL A 84 -22.42 -2.23 7.97
C VAL A 84 -23.24 -1.94 6.72
N LEU A 85 -24.56 -2.21 6.74
CA LEU A 85 -25.44 -1.97 5.59
C LEU A 85 -25.48 -0.51 5.14
N ILE A 86 -25.47 0.44 6.08
CA ILE A 86 -25.52 1.87 5.77
C ILE A 86 -24.20 2.36 5.20
N LEU A 87 -23.08 1.96 5.82
CA LEU A 87 -21.75 2.39 5.39
C LEU A 87 -21.34 1.74 4.06
N ASP A 88 -21.79 0.53 3.78
CA ASP A 88 -21.57 -0.15 2.50
C ASP A 88 -22.27 0.55 1.32
N GLN A 89 -23.31 1.35 1.58
CA GLN A 89 -23.99 2.15 0.57
C GLN A 89 -23.26 3.47 0.22
N VAL A 90 -22.21 3.83 0.96
CA VAL A 90 -21.49 5.09 0.73
C VAL A 90 -20.62 4.96 -0.52
N PRO A 91 -20.83 5.81 -1.56
CA PRO A 91 -20.09 5.74 -2.82
C PRO A 91 -18.66 6.27 -2.63
N SER A 92 -17.80 5.46 -2.02
CA SER A 92 -16.36 5.65 -1.79
C SER A 92 -15.76 4.52 -0.94
N ILE A 93 -16.61 3.82 -0.18
CA ILE A 93 -16.25 2.67 0.65
C ILE A 93 -16.47 1.42 -0.19
N GLY A 94 -15.47 0.55 -0.25
CA GLY A 94 -15.53 -0.70 -1.03
C GLY A 94 -15.96 -1.91 -0.21
N ASP A 95 -15.79 -1.86 1.10
CA ASP A 95 -16.13 -2.93 2.03
C ASP A 95 -16.16 -2.40 3.47
N VAL A 96 -17.04 -2.95 4.33
CA VAL A 96 -17.18 -2.56 5.75
C VAL A 96 -17.23 -3.81 6.60
N ASN A 97 -16.30 -3.94 7.54
CA ASN A 97 -16.24 -5.10 8.43
C ASN A 97 -16.11 -4.68 9.89
N TRP A 98 -16.63 -5.52 10.78
CA TRP A 98 -16.34 -5.41 12.20
C TRP A 98 -15.00 -6.04 12.51
N TRP A 99 -14.21 -5.38 13.35
CA TRP A 99 -12.95 -5.92 13.83
C TRP A 99 -13.22 -7.13 14.74
N SER A 100 -12.78 -8.32 14.32
CA SER A 100 -12.70 -9.52 15.15
C SER A 100 -11.25 -9.76 15.58
N GLU A 101 -11.04 -10.19 16.83
CA GLU A 101 -9.72 -10.67 17.30
C GLU A 101 -9.24 -11.92 16.54
N GLU A 102 -10.15 -12.66 15.91
CA GLU A 102 -9.82 -13.71 14.95
C GLU A 102 -9.38 -13.07 13.63
N GLY A 103 -8.07 -13.10 13.40
CA GLY A 103 -7.36 -12.25 12.44
C GLY A 103 -7.81 -12.31 10.98
N GLY A 104 -7.96 -11.11 10.42
CA GLY A 104 -7.57 -10.68 9.08
C GLY A 104 -7.54 -11.70 7.94
N THR A 105 -8.72 -12.07 7.45
CA THR A 105 -8.87 -12.58 6.07
C THR A 105 -9.72 -11.63 5.25
N VAL A 106 -9.16 -11.19 4.13
CA VAL A 106 -9.85 -10.45 3.07
C VAL A 106 -10.43 -11.49 2.11
N ARG A 107 -11.76 -11.61 1.96
CA ARG A 107 -12.39 -12.51 0.96
C ARG A 107 -11.90 -13.98 0.99
N GLY A 108 -11.49 -14.49 2.15
CA GLY A 108 -10.92 -15.84 2.28
C GLY A 108 -9.47 -15.98 1.77
N GLU A 109 -8.82 -14.89 1.38
CA GLU A 109 -7.39 -14.86 1.08
C GLU A 109 -6.59 -14.42 2.32
N PRO A 110 -5.48 -15.11 2.62
CA PRO A 110 -4.62 -14.75 3.74
C PRO A 110 -3.93 -13.43 3.45
N MET A 111 -4.14 -12.42 4.30
CA MET A 111 -3.32 -11.21 4.26
C MET A 111 -1.90 -11.58 4.65
N LEU A 112 -0.95 -11.41 3.72
CA LEU A 112 0.46 -11.48 4.06
C LEU A 112 0.77 -10.32 5.02
N PRO A 113 1.44 -10.57 6.16
CA PRO A 113 1.88 -9.49 7.03
C PRO A 113 2.70 -8.48 6.22
N MET A 114 2.48 -7.18 6.42
CA MET A 114 3.14 -6.09 5.66
C MET A 114 4.67 -6.25 5.55
N ILE A 115 5.31 -6.84 6.57
CA ILE A 115 6.75 -7.14 6.54
C ILE A 115 7.13 -8.13 5.42
N VAL A 116 6.30 -9.12 5.15
CA VAL A 116 6.49 -10.12 4.08
C VAL A 116 6.37 -9.47 2.71
N GLU A 117 5.40 -8.57 2.53
CA GLU A 117 5.23 -7.83 1.27
C GLU A 117 6.45 -6.95 0.97
N ILE A 118 6.97 -6.25 1.98
CA ILE A 118 8.17 -5.42 1.85
C ILE A 118 9.38 -6.28 1.46
N GLU A 119 9.57 -7.43 2.09
CA GLU A 119 10.68 -8.33 1.75
C GLU A 119 10.56 -8.87 0.31
N LEU A 120 9.36 -9.26 -0.12
CA LEU A 120 9.13 -9.72 -1.49
C LEU A 120 9.40 -8.61 -2.52
N ALA A 121 8.95 -7.37 -2.24
CA ALA A 121 9.23 -6.23 -3.09
C ALA A 121 10.74 -5.93 -3.18
N ALA A 122 11.47 -6.04 -2.06
CA ALA A 122 12.92 -5.86 -2.02
C ALA A 122 13.65 -6.93 -2.86
N LEU A 123 13.24 -8.19 -2.73
CA LEU A 123 13.78 -9.30 -3.53
C LEU A 123 13.51 -9.11 -5.03
N ALA A 124 12.29 -8.68 -5.39
CA ALA A 124 11.92 -8.42 -6.77
C ALA A 124 12.77 -7.28 -7.37
N ALA A 125 12.94 -6.18 -6.63
CA ALA A 125 13.78 -5.06 -7.05
C ALA A 125 15.25 -5.47 -7.25
N TYR A 126 15.78 -6.30 -6.33
CA TYR A 126 17.13 -6.86 -6.44
C TYR A 126 17.30 -7.74 -7.68
N ALA A 127 16.36 -8.65 -7.93
CA ALA A 127 16.37 -9.51 -9.10
C ALA A 127 16.32 -8.70 -10.42
N LEU A 128 15.50 -7.65 -10.46
CA LEU A 128 15.43 -6.71 -11.58
C LEU A 128 16.77 -6.00 -11.82
N GLY A 129 17.44 -5.58 -10.74
CA GLY A 129 18.77 -4.99 -10.80
C GLY A 129 19.81 -5.92 -11.42
N ILE A 130 19.83 -7.19 -10.99
CA ILE A 130 20.71 -8.22 -11.58
C ILE A 130 20.40 -8.44 -13.05
N MET A 131 19.12 -8.58 -13.40
CA MET A 131 18.69 -8.80 -14.77
C MET A 131 19.15 -7.67 -15.70
N LEU A 132 18.98 -6.41 -15.29
CA LEU A 132 19.43 -5.24 -16.06
C LEU A 132 20.96 -5.19 -16.20
N ALA A 133 21.69 -5.50 -15.12
CA ALA A 133 23.15 -5.58 -15.17
C ALA A 133 23.64 -6.66 -16.14
N TYR A 134 22.98 -7.82 -16.12
CA TYR A 134 23.25 -8.93 -17.02
C TYR A 134 22.99 -8.56 -18.49
N LEU A 135 21.83 -7.99 -18.80
CA LEU A 135 21.50 -7.52 -20.16
C LEU A 135 22.49 -6.47 -20.66
N HIS A 136 22.93 -5.57 -19.78
CA HIS A 136 23.94 -4.57 -20.11
C HIS A 136 25.31 -5.22 -20.41
N ALA A 137 25.73 -6.20 -19.63
CA ALA A 137 26.95 -6.97 -19.87
C ALA A 137 26.88 -7.74 -21.19
N LEU A 138 25.74 -8.37 -21.48
CA LEU A 138 25.52 -9.12 -22.72
C LEU A 138 25.60 -8.20 -23.95
N ARG A 139 24.94 -7.04 -23.91
CA ARG A 139 25.04 -6.02 -24.97
C ARG A 139 26.47 -5.56 -25.20
N ARG A 140 27.27 -5.45 -24.13
CA ARG A 140 28.68 -5.03 -24.23
C ARG A 140 29.53 -6.11 -24.90
N HIS A 141 29.24 -7.38 -24.64
CA HIS A 141 29.93 -8.50 -25.28
C HIS A 141 29.54 -8.66 -26.76
N ALA A 142 28.26 -8.53 -27.11
CA ALA A 142 27.81 -8.60 -28.50
C ALA A 142 28.53 -7.57 -29.39
N ARG A 143 28.55 -6.28 -28.99
CA ARG A 143 29.24 -5.22 -29.74
C ARG A 143 30.76 -5.38 -29.83
N ARG A 144 31.37 -6.19 -28.95
CA ARG A 144 32.81 -6.46 -28.98
C ARG A 144 33.18 -7.54 -29.98
N ASN A 145 32.24 -8.42 -30.34
CA ASN A 145 32.44 -9.47 -31.34
C ASN A 145 32.23 -9.00 -32.78
N ASP A 146 31.54 -7.87 -33.01
CA ASP A 146 31.32 -7.30 -34.35
C ASP A 146 32.58 -6.62 -34.95
N TYR A 147 33.74 -6.73 -34.31
CA TYR A 147 35.03 -6.14 -34.73
C TYR A 147 36.10 -7.19 -35.09
N ILE A 148 35.68 -8.45 -35.34
CA ILE A 148 36.50 -9.50 -35.96
C ILE A 148 35.87 -9.82 -37.31
#